data_AF-A0A174ZLM2-F1
#
_entry.id   AF-A0A174ZLM2-F1
#
_cell.length_a   1.000
_cell.length_b   1.000
_cell.length_c   1.000
_cell.angle_alpha   90.00
_cell.angle_beta   90.00
_cell.angle_gamma   90.00
#
_symmetry.space_group_name_H-M   'P 1'
#
loop_
_entity.id
_entity.type
_entity.pdbx_description
1 polymer ?
#
loop_
_entity_poly.entity_id
_entity_poly.type
_entity_poly.pdbx_seq_one_letter_code
_entity_poly.pdbx_strand_id
1 'polypeptide(L)'
;MKKINNKGAVPVGLIILLVVVALAVVAVFAFKGFGFGGGNGDGEGSGIADNSNTVSVVEELEYINVTVSGNEYIYDNKKVTLDELIDSIKSLDKNLPVKIADEGSSLKAYKALKAKLSENNISFIEAQ
;
A
#
# COMPACT_ATOMS: atom_id res chain seq x y z
N MET A 1 37.95 -21.34 27.16
CA MET A 1 37.27 -20.57 28.23
C MET A 1 36.40 -19.49 27.61
N LYS A 2 35.28 -19.16 28.26
CA LYS A 2 33.99 -18.69 27.72
C LYS A 2 33.97 -17.20 27.31
N LYS A 3 33.55 -16.88 26.08
CA LYS A 3 33.22 -15.49 25.65
C LYS A 3 31.89 -15.08 26.27
N ILE A 4 31.91 -14.00 27.05
CA ILE A 4 30.71 -13.32 27.58
C ILE A 4 30.12 -12.40 26.51
N ASN A 5 28.84 -12.57 26.21
CA ASN A 5 28.05 -11.73 25.31
C ASN A 5 27.20 -10.78 26.14
N ASN A 6 27.49 -9.49 26.04
CA ASN A 6 26.77 -8.43 26.73
C ASN A 6 25.35 -8.32 26.16
N LYS A 7 24.36 -8.83 26.90
CA LYS A 7 22.95 -8.47 26.71
C LYS A 7 22.77 -7.05 27.26
N GLY A 8 22.62 -6.07 26.38
CA GLY A 8 22.28 -4.70 26.78
C GLY A 8 20.94 -4.68 27.50
N ALA A 9 20.96 -4.46 28.81
CA ALA A 9 19.76 -4.26 29.60
C ALA A 9 19.17 -2.89 29.23
N VAL A 10 18.15 -2.88 28.37
CA VAL A 10 17.37 -1.67 28.11
C VAL A 10 16.55 -1.39 29.37
N PRO A 11 16.66 -0.19 29.99
CA PRO A 11 15.95 0.11 31.21
C PRO A 11 14.44 -0.01 30.96
N VAL A 12 13.77 -0.83 31.76
CA VAL A 12 12.34 -1.15 31.62
C VAL A 12 11.48 0.12 31.65
N GLY A 13 11.90 1.17 32.34
CA GLY A 13 11.23 2.47 32.36
C GLY A 13 11.16 3.16 30.98
N LEU A 14 12.15 2.97 30.11
CA LEU A 14 12.14 3.52 28.75
C LEU A 14 11.12 2.81 27.85
N ILE A 15 10.98 1.49 28.04
CA ILE A 15 10.01 0.67 27.29
C ILE A 15 8.58 1.08 27.67
N ILE A 16 8.32 1.27 28.97
CA ILE A 16 7.00 1.69 29.46
C ILE A 16 6.64 3.09 28.93
N LEU A 17 7.58 4.03 28.91
CA LEU A 17 7.35 5.38 28.39
C LEU A 17 6.97 5.37 26.90
N LEU A 18 7.63 4.55 26.09
CA LEU A 18 7.33 4.45 24.64
C LEU A 18 5.93 3.86 24.39
N VAL A 19 5.50 2.90 25.20
CA VAL A 19 4.16 2.30 25.09
C VAL A 19 3.06 3.33 25.41
N VAL A 20 3.27 4.17 26.43
CA VAL A 20 2.30 5.23 26.80
C VAL A 20 2.16 6.28 25.70
N VAL A 21 3.26 6.66 25.05
CA VAL A 21 3.24 7.61 23.92
C VAL A 21 2.48 7.03 22.72
N ALA A 22 2.71 5.76 22.38
CA ALA A 22 2.02 5.10 21.28
C ALA A 22 0.50 5.02 21.49
N LEU A 23 0.04 4.71 22.72
CA LEU A 23 -1.37 4.66 23.04
C LEU A 23 -2.05 6.05 22.98
N ALA A 24 -1.37 7.11 23.39
CA ALA A 24 -1.89 8.47 23.28
C ALA A 24 -2.08 8.90 21.82
N VAL A 25 -1.16 8.53 20.92
CA VAL A 25 -1.29 8.79 19.48
C VAL A 25 -2.49 8.04 18.91
N VAL A 26 -2.64 6.75 19.22
CA VAL A 26 -3.80 5.95 18.76
C VAL A 26 -5.12 6.51 19.28
N ALA A 27 -5.19 6.94 20.54
CA ALA A 27 -6.38 7.59 21.10
C ALA A 27 -6.71 8.91 20.38
N VAL A 28 -5.70 9.71 20.03
CA VAL A 28 -5.90 10.92 19.21
C VAL A 28 -6.43 10.55 17.81
N PHE A 29 -5.91 9.52 17.16
CA PHE A 29 -6.44 9.09 15.85
C PHE A 29 -7.83 8.44 15.94
N ALA A 30 -8.17 7.79 17.05
CA ALA A 30 -9.45 7.09 17.24
C ALA A 30 -10.59 8.01 17.71
N PHE A 31 -10.31 8.97 18.60
CA PHE A 31 -11.32 9.94 19.05
C PHE A 31 -11.43 11.17 18.15
N LYS A 32 -10.36 11.49 17.41
CA LYS A 32 -10.30 12.58 16.46
C LYS A 32 -10.32 11.94 15.08
N GLY A 33 -11.53 11.63 14.61
CA GLY A 33 -11.76 11.51 13.17
C GLY A 33 -11.00 12.63 12.46
N PHE A 34 -10.27 12.27 11.41
CA PHE A 34 -9.58 13.21 10.56
C PHE A 34 -10.63 14.07 9.83
N GLY A 35 -11.11 15.11 10.52
CA GLY A 35 -12.25 15.94 10.13
C GLY A 35 -12.17 17.28 10.83
N PHE A 36 -11.21 18.11 10.41
CA PHE A 36 -11.22 19.53 10.71
C PHE A 36 -12.10 20.21 9.66
N GLY A 37 -13.39 20.31 9.93
CA GLY A 37 -14.38 20.91 9.03
C GLY A 37 -15.62 21.26 9.81
N GLY A 38 -15.61 22.43 10.47
CA GLY A 38 -16.80 23.01 11.07
C GLY A 38 -17.78 23.44 9.97
N GLY A 39 -19.03 23.05 10.12
CA GLY A 39 -20.11 23.46 9.23
C GLY A 39 -21.45 23.14 9.86
N ASN A 40 -22.08 24.16 10.44
CA ASN A 40 -23.50 24.13 10.80
C ASN A 40 -24.29 24.32 9.51
N GLY A 41 -25.22 23.42 9.20
CA GLY A 41 -25.98 23.47 7.96
C GLY A 41 -27.23 22.62 8.05
N ASP A 42 -28.29 23.21 8.60
CA ASP A 42 -29.67 22.80 8.41
C ASP A 42 -29.96 22.78 6.89
N GLY A 43 -30.42 21.65 6.38
CA GLY A 43 -30.60 21.44 4.94
C GLY A 43 -31.61 20.35 4.66
N GLU A 44 -32.88 20.70 4.80
CA GLU A 44 -34.01 19.99 4.20
C GLU A 44 -33.80 19.82 2.68
N GLY A 45 -34.20 18.68 2.13
CA GLY A 45 -34.19 18.45 0.68
C GLY A 45 -34.27 16.96 0.36
N SER A 46 -35.47 16.38 0.46
CA SER A 46 -36.28 16.02 -0.71
C SER A 46 -35.51 15.24 -1.76
N GLY A 47 -35.75 13.94 -1.81
CA GLY A 47 -35.25 13.09 -2.89
C GLY A 47 -35.78 13.51 -4.25
N ILE A 48 -35.07 13.07 -5.28
CA ILE A 48 -35.57 12.63 -6.59
C ILE A 48 -34.45 11.76 -7.17
N ALA A 49 -34.83 10.57 -7.61
CA ALA A 49 -34.02 9.73 -8.47
C ALA A 49 -33.93 10.38 -9.86
N ASP A 50 -32.73 10.53 -10.41
CA ASP A 50 -32.59 10.73 -11.85
C ASP A 50 -31.37 9.97 -12.37
N ASN A 51 -31.68 9.00 -13.23
CA ASN A 51 -30.78 8.38 -14.16
C ASN A 51 -30.12 9.48 -15.00
N SER A 52 -28.81 9.67 -14.82
CA SER A 52 -27.99 10.18 -15.90
C SER A 52 -26.77 9.31 -16.02
N ASN A 53 -26.75 8.59 -17.14
CA ASN A 53 -25.62 7.87 -17.71
C ASN A 53 -24.40 8.81 -17.83
N THR A 54 -23.67 8.99 -16.73
CA THR A 54 -22.38 9.67 -16.75
C THR A 54 -21.42 8.76 -17.49
N VAL A 55 -21.27 9.05 -18.78
CA VAL A 55 -20.07 8.77 -19.56
C VAL A 55 -18.91 9.41 -18.80
N SER A 56 -18.45 8.70 -17.78
CA SER A 56 -17.21 8.99 -17.10
C SER A 56 -16.15 8.74 -18.15
N VAL A 57 -15.60 9.81 -18.69
CA VAL A 57 -14.27 9.80 -19.28
C VAL A 57 -13.37 9.27 -18.18
N VAL A 58 -13.25 7.94 -18.12
CA VAL A 58 -12.21 7.27 -17.35
C VAL A 58 -10.96 7.68 -18.12
N GLU A 59 -10.21 8.63 -17.57
CA GLU A 59 -8.78 8.66 -17.87
C GLU A 59 -8.30 7.26 -17.51
N GLU A 60 -8.21 6.39 -18.53
CA GLU A 60 -7.64 5.06 -18.40
C GLU A 60 -6.18 5.31 -18.09
N LEU A 61 -5.87 5.52 -16.81
CA LEU A 61 -4.51 5.54 -16.33
C LEU A 61 -3.93 4.22 -16.80
N GLU A 62 -3.07 4.26 -17.82
CA GLU A 62 -2.42 3.05 -18.30
C GLU A 62 -1.49 2.59 -17.18
N TYR A 63 -1.89 1.54 -16.46
CA TYR A 63 -1.07 0.90 -15.45
C TYR A 63 -0.83 -0.55 -15.81
N ILE A 64 0.35 -1.02 -15.44
CA ILE A 64 0.73 -2.41 -15.60
C ILE A 64 0.16 -3.15 -14.39
N ASN A 65 -0.90 -3.93 -14.61
CA ASN A 65 -1.50 -4.73 -13.53
C ASN A 65 -0.64 -5.96 -13.23
N VAL A 66 -0.20 -6.04 -11.99
CA VAL A 66 0.55 -7.18 -11.45
C VAL A 66 -0.14 -7.64 -10.19
N THR A 67 -0.45 -8.92 -10.11
CA THR A 67 -1.02 -9.51 -8.89
C THR A 67 0.03 -10.35 -8.20
N VAL A 68 0.14 -10.21 -6.88
CA VAL A 68 0.99 -11.05 -6.04
C VAL A 68 0.08 -11.93 -5.21
N SER A 69 0.20 -13.25 -5.42
CA SER A 69 -0.62 -14.24 -4.73
C SER A 69 0.30 -15.26 -4.07
N GLY A 70 0.34 -15.27 -2.73
CA GLY A 70 1.33 -16.01 -1.97
C GLY A 70 2.78 -15.69 -2.37
N ASN A 71 3.43 -16.62 -3.07
CA ASN A 71 4.82 -16.48 -3.53
C ASN A 71 4.94 -16.32 -5.04
N GLU A 72 3.81 -16.15 -5.72
CA GLU A 72 3.69 -16.14 -7.17
C GLU A 72 3.38 -14.72 -7.66
N TYR A 73 3.89 -14.39 -8.85
CA TYR A 73 3.61 -13.13 -9.52
C TYR A 73 2.79 -13.43 -10.77
N ILE A 74 1.69 -12.70 -10.94
CA ILE A 74 0.75 -12.88 -12.02
C ILE A 74 0.74 -11.59 -12.83
N TYR A 75 1.07 -11.71 -14.11
CA TYR A 75 1.10 -10.62 -15.06
C TYR A 75 0.43 -11.08 -16.36
N ASP A 76 -0.44 -10.26 -16.93
CA ASP A 76 -1.21 -10.65 -18.12
C ASP A 76 -1.99 -11.98 -17.92
N ASN A 77 -2.51 -12.21 -16.71
CA ASN A 77 -3.16 -13.46 -16.29
C ASN A 77 -2.27 -14.72 -16.38
N LYS A 78 -0.94 -14.55 -16.45
CA LYS A 78 0.04 -15.62 -16.50
C LYS A 78 0.95 -15.55 -15.30
N LYS A 79 1.31 -16.73 -14.77
CA LYS A 79 2.33 -16.84 -13.74
C LYS A 79 3.69 -16.55 -14.38
N VAL A 80 4.39 -15.57 -13.83
CA VAL A 80 5.71 -15.15 -14.29
C VAL A 80 6.68 -15.13 -13.11
N THR A 81 7.96 -15.30 -13.40
CA THR A 81 8.99 -15.05 -12.40
C THR A 81 9.19 -13.55 -12.21
N LEU A 82 9.84 -13.17 -11.10
CA LEU A 82 10.08 -11.77 -10.79
C LEU A 82 10.96 -11.10 -11.85
N ASP A 83 11.99 -11.78 -12.34
CA ASP A 83 12.86 -11.24 -13.39
C ASP A 83 12.13 -11.11 -14.73
N GLU A 84 11.36 -12.12 -15.14
CA GLU A 84 10.54 -12.06 -16.36
C GLU A 84 9.50 -10.94 -16.33
N LEU A 85 8.88 -10.71 -15.16
CA LEU A 85 7.96 -9.59 -14.97
C LEU A 85 8.66 -8.26 -15.24
N ILE A 86 9.83 -8.05 -14.63
CA ILE A 86 10.58 -6.81 -14.75
C ILE A 86 11.07 -6.62 -16.19
N ASP A 87 11.57 -7.68 -16.84
CA ASP A 87 12.00 -7.61 -18.24
C ASP A 87 10.82 -7.35 -19.18
N SER A 88 9.65 -7.92 -18.89
CA SER A 88 8.41 -7.61 -19.61
C SER A 88 8.09 -6.12 -19.46
N ILE A 89 8.09 -5.60 -18.22
CA ILE A 89 7.84 -4.17 -17.92
C ILE A 89 8.83 -3.26 -18.64
N LYS A 90 10.12 -3.57 -18.62
CA LYS A 90 11.16 -2.78 -19.30
C LYS A 90 11.05 -2.84 -20.82
N SER A 91 10.55 -3.95 -21.35
CA SER A 91 10.31 -4.12 -22.79
C SER A 91 9.09 -3.34 -23.26
N LEU A 92 8.23 -2.87 -22.35
CA LEU A 92 7.27 -1.85 -22.71
C LEU A 92 8.01 -0.52 -22.88
N ASP A 93 7.97 0.04 -24.09
CA ASP A 93 8.44 1.41 -24.40
C ASP A 93 7.61 2.52 -23.71
N LYS A 94 6.90 2.18 -22.63
CA LYS A 94 6.05 3.08 -21.87
C LYS A 94 6.49 3.07 -20.40
N ASN A 95 6.81 4.24 -19.87
CA ASN A 95 7.18 4.42 -18.46
C ASN A 95 5.93 4.44 -17.54
N LEU A 96 5.13 3.38 -17.61
CA LEU A 96 3.87 3.27 -16.88
C LEU A 96 4.12 2.78 -15.45
N PRO A 97 3.37 3.28 -14.46
CA PRO A 97 3.43 2.76 -13.11
C PRO A 97 2.88 1.33 -13.05
N VAL A 98 3.54 0.49 -12.27
CA VAL A 98 3.11 -0.88 -11.98
C VAL A 98 2.13 -0.86 -10.84
N LYS A 99 0.89 -1.29 -11.09
CA LYS A 99 -0.14 -1.46 -10.07
C LYS A 99 -0.02 -2.86 -9.48
N ILE A 100 0.34 -2.92 -8.19
CA ILE A 100 0.52 -4.17 -7.46
C ILE A 100 -0.77 -4.48 -6.70
N ALA A 101 -1.47 -5.54 -7.09
CA ALA A 101 -2.57 -6.14 -6.37
C ALA A 101 -2.08 -7.21 -5.39
N ASP A 102 -2.52 -7.12 -4.13
CA ASP A 102 -2.21 -8.10 -3.09
C ASP A 102 -3.38 -9.07 -2.92
N GLU A 103 -3.22 -10.31 -3.38
CA GLU A 103 -4.20 -11.39 -3.21
C GLU A 103 -3.67 -12.43 -2.22
N GLY A 104 -3.38 -12.01 -1.00
CA GLY A 104 -2.83 -12.90 0.03
C GLY A 104 -1.35 -13.19 -0.21
N SER A 105 -0.61 -12.18 -0.63
CA SER A 105 0.82 -12.24 -0.88
C SER A 105 1.62 -12.52 0.40
N SER A 106 2.72 -13.24 0.22
CA SER A 106 3.74 -13.37 1.24
C SER A 106 4.49 -12.05 1.33
N LEU A 107 4.68 -11.56 2.55
CA LEU A 107 5.44 -10.33 2.84
C LEU A 107 6.84 -10.35 2.20
N LYS A 108 7.43 -11.54 2.01
CA LYS A 108 8.70 -11.73 1.29
C LYS A 108 8.57 -11.45 -0.21
N ALA A 109 7.55 -12.02 -0.86
CA ALA A 109 7.34 -11.87 -2.30
C ALA A 109 6.98 -10.42 -2.64
N TYR A 110 6.06 -9.83 -1.86
CA TYR A 110 5.65 -8.45 -2.01
C TYR A 110 6.82 -7.46 -1.88
N LYS A 111 7.66 -7.63 -0.86
CA LYS A 111 8.87 -6.81 -0.69
C LYS A 111 9.90 -7.02 -1.79
N ALA A 112 10.09 -8.25 -2.24
CA ALA A 112 11.01 -8.56 -3.33
C ALA A 112 10.58 -7.87 -4.63
N LEU A 113 9.28 -7.87 -4.93
CA LEU A 113 8.73 -7.14 -6.06
C LEU A 113 9.00 -5.65 -5.99
N LYS A 114 8.64 -5.01 -4.87
CA LYS A 114 8.90 -3.58 -4.67
C LYS A 114 10.38 -3.22 -4.77
N ALA A 115 11.26 -4.05 -4.21
CA ALA A 115 12.70 -3.85 -4.28
C ALA A 115 13.19 -3.90 -5.73
N LYS A 116 12.82 -4.95 -6.49
CA LYS A 116 13.20 -5.07 -7.90
C LYS A 116 12.64 -3.94 -8.76
N LEU A 117 11.40 -3.50 -8.54
CA LEU A 117 10.84 -2.36 -9.25
C LEU A 117 11.66 -1.09 -8.97
N SER A 118 11.97 -0.83 -7.70
CA SER A 118 12.78 0.32 -7.26
C SER A 118 14.21 0.28 -7.83
N GLU A 119 14.87 -0.88 -7.79
CA GLU A 119 16.21 -1.09 -8.37
C GLU A 119 16.26 -0.77 -9.86
N ASN A 120 15.15 -1.00 -10.56
CA ASN A 120 15.03 -0.73 -11.99
C ASN A 120 14.42 0.64 -12.30
N ASN A 121 14.26 1.51 -11.30
CA ASN A 121 13.63 2.84 -11.41
C ASN A 121 12.21 2.79 -11.98
N ILE A 122 11.50 1.69 -11.77
CA ILE A 122 10.12 1.50 -12.20
C ILE A 122 9.19 2.01 -11.09
N SER A 123 8.32 2.96 -11.45
CA SER A 123 7.31 3.48 -10.54
C SER A 123 6.25 2.42 -10.24
N PHE A 124 5.75 2.37 -9.01
CA PHE A 124 4.71 1.42 -8.63
C PHE A 124 3.69 2.04 -7.68
N ILE A 125 2.47 1.51 -7.72
CA ILE A 125 1.36 1.89 -6.85
C ILE A 125 0.75 0.63 -6.22
N GLU A 126 0.23 0.77 -5.00
CA GLU A 126 -0.41 -0.32 -4.27
C GLU A 126 -1.92 -0.26 -4.54
N ALA A 127 -2.51 -1.37 -4.98
CA ALA A 127 -3.96 -1.48 -5.00
C ALA A 127 -4.46 -1.64 -3.55
N GLN A 128 -5.39 -0.78 -3.14
CA GLN A 128 -6.11 -0.89 -1.86
C GLN A 128 -7.24 -1.89 -1.94
#